data_AF-A0A0M3QCS0-F1
#
_entry.id   AF-A0A0M3QCS0-F1
#
_cell.length_a   1.000
_cell.length_b   1.000
_cell.length_c   1.000
_cell.angle_alpha   90.00
_cell.angle_beta   90.00
_cell.angle_gamma   90.00
#
_symmetry.space_group_name_H-M   'P 1'
#
loop_
_entity.id
_entity.type
_entity.pdbx_description
1 polymer ?
#
loop_
_entity_poly.entity_id
_entity_poly.type
_entity_poly.pdbx_seq_one_letter_code
_entity_poly.pdbx_strand_id
1 'polypeptide(L)'
;MTLARLAKLAVVAGAGAAVWRAARRPNGDAHAAAFSDGETEPENFDQTRSAGPDGMRDEPAREWDRVDQAADESFPASDPPPN
;
A
#
# COMPACT_ATOMS: atom_id res chain seq x y z
N MET A 1 45.21 -1.56 9.54
CA MET A 1 44.48 -0.45 8.87
C MET A 1 44.61 0.79 9.75
N THR A 2 45.00 1.95 9.20
CA THR A 2 45.24 3.15 10.01
C THR A 2 43.92 3.75 10.51
N LEU A 3 43.92 4.31 11.72
CA LEU A 3 42.75 4.92 12.38
C LEU A 3 42.04 5.95 11.48
N ALA A 4 42.81 6.70 10.69
CA ALA A 4 42.31 7.68 9.73
C ALA A 4 41.48 7.06 8.58
N ARG A 5 41.78 5.83 8.15
CA ARG A 5 40.97 5.12 7.14
C ARG A 5 39.63 4.66 7.73
N LEU A 6 39.63 4.24 9.00
CA LEU A 6 38.41 3.85 9.71
C LEU A 6 37.49 5.07 9.94
N ALA A 7 38.05 6.22 10.33
CA ALA A 7 37.27 7.45 10.48
C ALA A 7 36.60 7.89 9.17
N LYS A 8 37.31 7.83 8.04
CA LYS A 8 36.74 8.14 6.72
C LYS A 8 35.62 7.19 6.32
N LEU A 9 35.80 5.89 6.55
CA LEU A 9 34.76 4.88 6.28
C LEU A 9 33.51 5.12 7.14
N ALA A 10 33.70 5.46 8.42
CA ALA A 10 32.58 5.78 9.33
C ALA A 10 31.79 7.02 8.85
N VAL A 11 32.47 8.06 8.38
CA VAL A 11 31.82 9.26 7.82
C VAL A 11 31.02 8.93 6.56
N VAL A 12 31.60 8.14 5.63
CA VAL A 12 30.90 7.72 4.40
C VAL A 12 29.68 6.85 4.73
N ALA A 13 29.83 5.89 5.65
CA ALA A 13 28.71 5.05 6.09
C ALA A 13 27.60 5.86 6.77
N GLY A 14 27.96 6.81 7.63
CA GLY A 14 27.00 7.69 8.30
C GLY A 14 26.24 8.60 7.32
N ALA A 15 26.96 9.20 6.36
CA ALA A 15 26.34 10.03 5.31
C ALA A 15 25.40 9.19 4.43
N GLY A 16 25.81 7.98 4.03
CA GLY A 16 24.97 7.05 3.27
C GLY A 16 23.70 6.64 4.02
N ALA A 17 23.81 6.32 5.31
CA ALA A 17 22.68 5.97 6.15
C ALA A 17 21.69 7.14 6.32
N ALA A 18 22.20 8.37 6.47
CA ALA A 18 21.36 9.57 6.58
C ALA A 18 20.57 9.84 5.29
N VAL A 19 21.23 9.74 4.12
CA VAL A 19 20.57 9.88 2.81
C VAL A 19 19.51 8.80 2.62
N TRP A 20 19.85 7.55 2.91
CA TRP A 20 18.92 6.43 2.80
C TRP A 20 17.70 6.58 3.70
N ARG A 21 17.89 7.05 4.94
CA ARG A 21 16.78 7.29 5.88
C ARG A 21 15.89 8.45 5.41
N ALA A 22 16.47 9.49 4.81
CA ALA A 22 15.72 10.59 4.24
C ALA A 22 14.97 10.20 2.96
N ALA A 23 15.55 9.32 2.13
CA ALA A 23 14.91 8.79 0.92
C ALA A 23 13.83 7.75 1.23
N ARG A 24 13.92 7.05 2.36
CA ARG A 24 12.89 6.13 2.87
C ARG A 24 11.79 6.82 3.68
N ARG A 25 11.55 8.12 3.47
CA ARG A 25 10.28 8.71 3.93
C ARG A 25 9.18 7.83 3.32
N PRO A 26 8.31 7.20 4.12
CA PRO A 26 7.20 6.45 3.55
C PRO A 26 6.45 7.43 2.64
N ASN A 27 6.33 7.09 1.36
CA ASN A 27 5.43 7.80 0.47
C ASN A 27 4.05 7.78 1.14
N GLY A 28 3.34 8.91 1.08
CA GLY A 28 2.19 9.23 1.93
C GLY A 28 0.99 8.29 1.83
N ASP A 29 1.05 7.25 1.01
CA ASP A 29 0.01 6.25 0.87
C ASP A 29 0.26 5.20 1.96
N ALA A 30 -0.36 5.39 3.12
CA ALA A 30 -0.33 4.42 4.22
C ALA A 30 -1.13 3.13 3.92
N HIS A 31 -1.55 2.96 2.65
CA HIS A 31 -2.53 1.98 2.20
C HIS A 31 -1.98 1.16 1.04
N ALA A 32 -2.50 -0.06 0.88
CA ALA A 32 -2.03 -0.97 -0.16
C ALA A 32 -2.33 -0.42 -1.57
N ALA A 33 -1.52 -0.80 -2.56
CA ALA A 33 -1.53 -0.18 -3.89
C ALA A 33 -2.88 -0.24 -4.67
N ALA A 34 -3.83 -1.06 -4.24
CA ALA A 34 -5.15 -1.19 -4.87
C ALA A 34 -6.28 -0.45 -4.11
N PHE A 35 -5.99 0.07 -2.92
CA PHE A 35 -6.98 0.51 -1.94
C PHE A 35 -7.05 2.02 -1.90
N SER A 36 -8.25 2.57 -1.75
CA SER A 36 -8.42 3.99 -1.42
C SER A 36 -7.97 4.28 0.02
N ASP A 37 -7.92 5.58 0.35
CA ASP A 37 -7.53 6.02 1.68
C ASP A 37 -8.51 5.48 2.74
N GLY A 38 -7.96 4.84 3.78
CA GLY A 38 -8.75 4.27 4.88
C GLY A 38 -9.28 2.85 4.67
N GLU A 39 -9.13 2.26 3.49
CA GLU A 39 -9.58 0.88 3.20
C GLU A 39 -8.58 -0.20 3.66
N THR A 40 -7.35 0.18 4.02
CA THR A 40 -6.35 -0.77 4.56
C THR A 40 -6.39 -0.80 6.08
N GLU A 41 -6.58 -1.99 6.66
CA GLU A 41 -6.52 -2.24 8.09
C GLU A 41 -5.25 -3.03 8.45
N PRO A 42 -4.25 -2.44 9.15
CA PRO A 42 -2.96 -3.08 9.42
C PRO A 42 -3.02 -4.39 10.23
N GLU A 43 -4.11 -4.60 10.97
CA GLU A 43 -4.33 -5.77 11.82
C GLU A 43 -5.00 -6.92 11.07
N ASN A 44 -5.52 -6.66 9.87
CA ASN A 44 -6.21 -7.66 9.08
C ASN A 44 -5.21 -8.53 8.30
N PHE A 45 -5.32 -9.85 8.48
CA PHE A 45 -4.45 -10.80 7.79
C PHE A 45 -4.72 -10.83 6.28
N ASP A 46 -5.97 -10.59 5.88
CA ASP A 46 -6.39 -10.54 4.49
C ASP A 46 -7.06 -9.20 4.20
N GLN A 47 -6.48 -8.45 3.27
CA GLN A 47 -6.98 -7.12 2.95
C GLN A 47 -8.04 -7.25 1.87
N THR A 48 -9.30 -7.01 2.25
CA THR A 48 -10.43 -6.88 1.34
C THR A 48 -10.91 -5.44 1.39
N ARG A 49 -11.05 -4.80 0.22
CA ARG A 49 -11.64 -3.46 0.10
C ARG A 49 -13.14 -3.56 -0.08
N SER A 50 -13.84 -2.48 0.23
CA SER A 50 -15.23 -2.23 -0.15
C SER A 50 -15.38 -2.28 -1.68
N ALA A 51 -16.52 -2.80 -2.14
CA ALA A 51 -16.86 -2.80 -3.56
C ALA A 51 -17.21 -1.39 -4.05
N GLY A 52 -16.99 -1.14 -5.35
CA GLY A 52 -17.26 0.13 -6.01
C GLY A 52 -16.03 1.04 -6.14
N PRO A 53 -16.19 2.16 -6.87
CA PRO A 53 -15.10 3.08 -7.18
C PRO A 53 -14.51 3.77 -5.95
N ASP A 54 -15.32 4.04 -4.92
CA ASP A 54 -14.86 4.70 -3.69
C ASP A 54 -13.84 3.86 -2.90
N GLY A 55 -13.84 2.53 -3.09
CA GLY A 55 -12.88 1.62 -2.48
C GLY A 55 -11.56 1.47 -3.25
N MET A 56 -11.49 2.00 -4.49
CA MET A 56 -10.33 1.86 -5.37
C MET A 56 -9.37 3.04 -5.23
N ARG A 57 -8.06 2.76 -5.32
CA ARG A 57 -7.03 3.82 -5.31
C ARG A 57 -7.22 4.83 -6.44
N ASP A 58 -7.45 4.32 -7.64
CA ASP A 58 -7.52 5.13 -8.87
C ASP A 58 -8.97 5.14 -9.38
N GLU A 59 -9.39 6.28 -9.91
CA GLU A 59 -10.69 6.41 -10.56
C GLU A 59 -10.80 5.44 -11.77
N PRO A 60 -11.95 4.79 -11.98
CA PRO A 60 -12.23 4.01 -13.18
C PRO A 60 -11.90 4.76 -14.48
N ALA A 61 -11.26 4.05 -15.42
CA ALA A 61 -10.93 4.61 -16.74
C ALA A 61 -12.16 4.90 -17.63
N ARG A 62 -13.33 4.37 -17.25
CA ARG A 62 -14.62 4.56 -17.92
C ARG A 62 -15.72 4.69 -16.85
N GLU A 63 -16.90 5.12 -17.27
CA GLU A 63 -18.07 5.15 -16.39
C GLU A 63 -18.29 3.76 -15.75
N TRP A 64 -18.44 3.78 -14.43
CA TRP A 64 -18.74 2.60 -13.61
C TRP A 64 -20.22 2.27 -13.76
N ASP A 65 -20.52 1.07 -14.26
CA ASP A 65 -21.88 0.65 -14.50
C ASP A 65 -22.36 -0.44 -13.52
N ARG A 66 -23.60 -0.89 -13.70
CA ARG A 66 -24.20 -1.90 -12.81
C ARG A 66 -23.56 -3.27 -12.97
N VAL A 67 -23.00 -3.58 -14.13
CA VAL A 67 -22.30 -4.85 -14.36
C VAL A 67 -20.97 -4.83 -13.62
N ASP A 68 -20.27 -3.70 -13.60
CA ASP A 68 -19.06 -3.53 -12.78
C ASP A 68 -19.34 -3.67 -11.31
N GLN A 69 -20.39 -3.00 -10.82
CA GLN A 69 -20.79 -3.09 -9.42
C GLN A 69 -21.11 -4.54 -9.03
N ALA A 70 -21.94 -5.22 -9.83
CA ALA A 70 -22.32 -6.61 -9.56
C ALA A 70 -21.13 -7.57 -9.66
N ALA A 71 -20.18 -7.30 -10.56
CA ALA A 71 -18.94 -8.06 -10.67
C ALA A 71 -18.03 -7.86 -9.45
N ASP A 72 -17.89 -6.63 -8.97
CA ASP A 72 -17.04 -6.30 -7.81
C ASP A 72 -17.63 -6.82 -6.49
N GLU A 73 -18.95 -6.71 -6.30
CA GLU A 73 -19.67 -7.23 -5.12
C GLU A 73 -19.73 -8.76 -5.05
N SER A 74 -19.44 -9.46 -6.15
CA SER A 74 -19.48 -10.92 -6.17
C SER A 74 -18.33 -11.57 -5.39
N PHE A 75 -17.38 -10.79 -4.87
CA PHE A 75 -16.23 -11.28 -4.10
C PHE A 75 -16.17 -10.66 -2.68
N PRO A 76 -15.85 -11.45 -1.64
CA PRO A 76 -15.44 -12.86 -1.67
C PRO A 76 -16.69 -13.77 -1.73
N ALA A 77 -16.86 -14.49 -2.84
CA ALA A 77 -18.04 -15.28 -3.13
C ALA A 77 -18.33 -16.35 -2.05
N SER A 78 -19.17 -16.04 -1.06
CA SER A 78 -19.85 -17.00 -0.17
C SER A 78 -20.91 -16.31 0.70
N ASP A 79 -21.94 -15.69 0.11
CA ASP A 79 -23.23 -15.76 0.79
C ASP A 79 -23.64 -17.24 0.77
N PRO A 80 -23.68 -17.96 1.91
CA PRO A 80 -24.20 -19.33 1.92
C PRO A 80 -25.67 -19.31 1.46
N PRO A 81 -26.17 -20.40 0.84
CA PRO A 81 -27.57 -20.45 0.45
C PRO A 81 -28.46 -20.19 1.67
N PRO A 82 -29.52 -19.36 1.55
CA PRO A 82 -30.43 -19.09 2.65
C PRO A 82 -31.13 -20.38 3.10
N ASN A 83 -31.40 -20.47 4.40
CA ASN A 83 -32.04 -21.59 5.09
C ASN A 83 -33.56 -21.67 4.86
#